data_AF-A0A517TWT4-F1
#
_entry.id   AF-A0A517TWT4-F1
#
_cell.length_a   1.000
_cell.length_b   1.000
_cell.length_c   1.000
_cell.angle_alpha   90.00
_cell.angle_beta   90.00
_cell.angle_gamma   90.00
#
_symmetry.space_group_name_H-M   'P 1'
#
loop_
_entity.id
_entity.type
_entity.pdbx_description
1 polymer ?
#
loop_
_entity_poly.entity_id
_entity_poly.type
_entity_poly.pdbx_seq_one_letter_code
_entity_poly.pdbx_strand_id
1 'polypeptide(L)' 'MLRDTNAFDLSAAPVLFGTAQPSHQGSPAPVVAPADARLIEQEIARLTWAVLDGGATLTDRQRLAELVNAQHQQRRRFDR' A
#
# COMPACT_ATOMS: atom_id res chain seq x y z
N MET A 1 -2.38 9.17 -61.11
CA MET A 1 -1.31 9.68 -60.24
C MET A 1 -1.19 8.74 -59.05
N LEU A 2 0.04 8.31 -58.80
CA LEU A 2 0.47 7.33 -57.81
C LEU A 2 0.58 8.01 -56.42
N ARG A 3 0.35 7.22 -55.35
CA ARG A 3 1.03 7.28 -54.04
C ARG A 3 0.64 8.44 -53.10
N ASP A 4 0.55 8.30 -51.77
CA ASP A 4 0.95 7.24 -50.85
C ASP A 4 0.06 7.30 -49.58
N THR A 5 -0.37 6.13 -49.12
CA THR A 5 -0.88 5.84 -47.77
C THR A 5 0.21 6.15 -46.76
N ASN A 6 0.00 7.15 -45.89
CA ASN A 6 0.98 7.44 -44.85
C ASN A 6 0.78 6.49 -43.66
N ALA A 7 1.92 5.92 -43.26
CA ALA A 7 2.09 4.72 -42.48
C ALA A 7 1.56 4.82 -41.04
N PHE A 8 0.90 3.76 -40.59
CA PHE A 8 0.86 3.41 -39.18
C PHE A 8 2.28 2.98 -38.77
N ASP A 9 2.93 3.78 -37.94
CA ASP A 9 4.19 3.40 -37.30
C ASP A 9 3.91 2.29 -36.28
N LEU A 10 4.18 1.06 -36.70
CA LEU A 10 4.20 -0.16 -35.89
C LEU A 10 5.64 -0.46 -35.45
N SER A 11 6.28 0.50 -34.78
CA SER A 11 7.48 0.24 -33.97
C SER A 11 7.09 -0.57 -32.74
N ALA A 12 6.80 -1.84 -33.00
CA ALA A 12 6.55 -2.89 -32.03
C ALA A 12 7.82 -3.13 -31.20
N ALA A 13 7.84 -2.61 -29.97
CA ALA A 13 8.73 -3.15 -28.94
C ALA A 13 8.15 -4.50 -28.48
N PRO A 14 8.91 -5.61 -28.51
CA PRO A 14 8.40 -6.89 -28.02
C PRO A 14 8.19 -6.81 -26.50
N VAL A 15 6.96 -7.05 -26.06
CA VAL A 15 6.65 -7.25 -24.64
C VAL A 15 7.27 -8.59 -24.23
N LEU A 16 8.43 -8.53 -23.58
CA LEU A 16 9.07 -9.70 -22.99
C LEU A 16 8.19 -10.16 -21.81
N PHE A 17 7.42 -11.23 -22.01
CA PHE A 17 6.79 -11.96 -20.91
C PHE A 17 7.90 -12.70 -20.14
N GLY A 18 8.52 -11.99 -19.21
CA GLY A 18 9.37 -12.58 -18.19
C GLY A 18 8.51 -13.31 -17.17
N THR A 19 8.64 -14.62 -17.10
CA THR A 19 8.13 -15.45 -15.99
C THR A 19 8.86 -15.06 -14.71
N ALA A 20 8.34 -14.11 -13.94
CA ALA A 20 8.79 -13.88 -12.57
C ALA A 20 7.97 -14.76 -11.62
N GLN A 21 8.63 -15.77 -11.05
CA GLN A 21 8.15 -16.60 -9.95
C GLN A 21 7.52 -15.74 -8.83
N PRO A 22 6.41 -16.16 -8.20
CA PRO A 22 6.02 -15.59 -6.92
C PRO A 22 6.98 -16.09 -5.85
N SER A 23 8.05 -15.33 -5.62
CA SER A 23 8.86 -15.45 -4.40
C SER A 23 7.95 -15.01 -3.24
N HIS A 24 7.40 -15.98 -2.51
CA HIS A 24 6.86 -15.77 -1.16
C HIS A 24 8.02 -15.39 -0.25
N GLN A 25 8.47 -14.15 -0.34
CA GLN A 25 9.45 -13.57 0.56
C GLN A 25 8.66 -12.83 1.63
N GLY A 26 8.45 -13.50 2.76
CA GLY A 26 7.96 -12.88 3.99
C GLY A 26 8.98 -11.83 4.44
N SER A 27 8.85 -10.61 3.93
CA SER A 27 9.54 -9.47 4.49
C SER A 27 8.84 -9.11 5.81
N PRO A 28 9.54 -9.14 6.96
CA PRO A 28 8.98 -8.54 8.16
C PRO A 28 8.71 -7.06 7.85
N ALA A 29 7.45 -6.65 7.95
CA ALA A 29 7.05 -5.27 7.74
C ALA A 29 7.92 -4.38 8.65
N PRO A 30 8.48 -3.28 8.14
CA PRO A 30 9.34 -2.41 8.93
C PRO A 30 8.56 -1.92 10.15
N VAL A 31 9.15 -2.13 11.32
CA VAL A 31 8.67 -1.57 12.58
C VAL A 31 9.01 -0.08 12.52
N VAL A 32 8.05 0.72 12.05
CA VAL A 32 8.20 2.17 11.91
C VAL A 32 8.35 2.79 13.30
N ALA A 33 9.53 3.33 13.58
CA ALA A 33 9.85 4.13 14.75
C ALA A 33 9.04 5.45 14.77
N PRO A 34 8.85 6.11 15.92
CA PRO A 34 7.85 7.17 16.10
C PRO A 34 8.33 8.49 15.49
N ALA A 35 8.28 8.59 14.17
CA ALA A 35 8.24 9.83 13.42
C ALA A 35 6.90 9.87 12.70
N ASP A 36 6.18 10.97 12.89
CA ASP A 36 4.88 11.32 12.28
C ASP A 36 3.64 10.62 12.84
N ALA A 37 3.02 11.26 13.85
CA ALA A 37 1.61 11.02 14.19
C ALA A 37 0.70 11.06 12.94
N ARG A 38 1.07 11.83 11.92
CA ARG A 38 0.42 11.88 10.61
C ARG A 38 0.47 10.53 9.86
N LEU A 39 1.57 9.77 9.96
CA LEU A 39 1.68 8.44 9.38
C LEU A 39 0.83 7.42 10.15
N ILE A 40 0.74 7.55 11.47
CA ILE A 40 -0.15 6.72 12.31
C ILE A 40 -1.61 6.95 11.91
N GLU A 41 -2.05 8.20 11.80
CA GLU A 41 -3.43 8.53 11.42
C GLU A 41 -3.79 8.07 9.99
N GLN A 42 -2.86 8.21 9.05
CA GLN A 42 -3.05 7.70 7.69
C GLN A 42 -3.18 6.18 7.66
N GLU A 43 -2.35 5.47 8.41
CA GLU A 43 -2.42 4.01 8.47
C GLU A 43 -3.69 3.52 9.18
N ILE A 44 -4.13 4.20 10.25
CA ILE A 44 -5.43 3.95 10.89
C ILE A 44 -6.57 4.13 9.86
N ALA A 45 -6.56 5.21 9.10
CA ALA A 45 -7.59 5.47 8.09
C ALA A 45 -7.60 4.40 6.99
N ARG A 46 -6.43 4.03 6.45
CA ARG A 46 -6.28 2.99 5.43
C ARG A 46 -6.82 1.65 5.92
N LEU A 47 -6.42 1.22 7.12
CA LEU A 47 -6.85 -0.04 7.70
C LEU A 47 -8.35 -0.04 8.04
N THR A 48 -8.89 1.11 8.47
CA THR A 48 -10.33 1.26 8.73
C THR A 48 -11.14 1.01 7.47
N TRP A 49 -10.76 1.61 6.34
CA TRP A 49 -11.44 1.35 5.06
C TRP A 49 -11.30 -0.11 4.62
N ALA A 50 -10.10 -0.70 4.73
CA ALA A 50 -9.93 -2.12 4.42
C ALA A 50 -10.83 -3.04 5.27
N VAL A 51 -11.09 -2.69 6.53
CA VAL A 51 -12.02 -3.44 7.40
C VAL A 51 -13.46 -3.27 6.93
N LEU A 52 -13.89 -2.05 6.61
CA LEU A 52 -15.24 -1.75 6.14
C LEU A 52 -15.54 -2.40 4.78
N ASP A 53 -14.55 -2.44 3.90
CA ASP A 53 -14.65 -3.07 2.58
C ASP A 53 -14.55 -4.61 2.63
N GLY A 54 -14.30 -5.18 3.81
CA GLY A 54 -14.15 -6.63 4.01
C GLY A 54 -12.83 -7.22 3.52
N GLY A 55 -11.89 -6.38 3.04
CA GLY A 55 -10.58 -6.79 2.54
C GLY A 55 -9.50 -6.97 3.61
N ALA A 56 -9.77 -6.59 4.86
CA ALA A 56 -8.80 -6.68 5.95
C ALA A 56 -8.62 -8.10 6.50
N THR A 57 -7.37 -8.54 6.58
CA THR A 57 -6.97 -9.77 7.25
C THR A 57 -7.09 -9.66 8.78
N LEU A 58 -6.92 -10.78 9.51
CA LEU A 58 -6.86 -10.73 10.97
C LEU A 58 -5.68 -9.88 11.46
N THR A 59 -4.52 -9.98 10.79
CA THR A 59 -3.32 -9.20 11.10
C THR A 59 -3.57 -7.70 10.92
N ASP A 60 -4.27 -7.30 9.85
CA ASP A 60 -4.64 -5.90 9.62
C ASP A 60 -5.51 -5.34 10.76
N ARG A 61 -6.48 -6.15 11.24
CA ARG A 61 -7.36 -5.78 12.36
C ARG A 61 -6.59 -5.64 13.67
N GLN A 62 -5.64 -6.54 13.92
CA GLN A 62 -4.76 -6.46 15.10
C GLN A 62 -3.89 -5.21 15.05
N ARG A 63 -3.28 -4.92 13.89
CA ARG A 63 -2.47 -3.72 13.68
C ARG A 63 -3.29 -2.44 13.85
N LEU A 64 -4.52 -2.40 13.35
CA LEU A 64 -5.42 -1.28 13.58
C LEU A 64 -5.67 -1.04 15.08
N ALA A 65 -5.96 -2.11 15.83
CA ALA A 65 -6.17 -2.01 17.28
C ALA A 65 -4.93 -1.49 18.03
N GLU A 66 -3.74 -1.95 17.65
CA GLU A 66 -2.47 -1.48 18.21
C GLU A 66 -2.25 0.01 17.95
N LEU A 67 -2.45 0.47 16.71
CA LEU A 67 -2.27 1.87 16.32
C LEU A 67 -3.26 2.80 17.04
N VAL A 68 -4.53 2.42 17.14
CA VAL A 68 -5.54 3.18 17.87
C VAL A 68 -5.20 3.28 19.36
N ASN A 69 -4.76 2.18 19.97
CA ASN A 69 -4.34 2.19 21.38
C ASN A 69 -3.10 3.07 21.60
N ALA A 70 -2.11 3.01 20.69
CA ALA A 70 -0.94 3.89 20.74
C ALA A 70 -1.33 5.37 20.64
N GLN A 71 -2.26 5.71 19.73
CA GLN A 71 -2.77 7.09 19.60
C GLN A 71 -3.48 7.56 20.89
N HIS A 72 -4.28 6.71 21.53
CA HIS A 72 -4.91 7.02 22.82
C HIS A 72 -3.89 7.24 23.94
N GLN A 73 -2.83 6.43 23.99
CA GLN A 73 -1.76 6.59 24.98
C GLN A 73 -1.00 7.89 24.78
N GLN A 74 -0.74 8.29 23.53
CA GLN A 74 -0.11 9.57 23.22
C GLN A 74 -0.97 10.74 23.70
N ARG A 75 -2.28 10.75 23.40
CA ARG A 75 -3.20 11.80 23.85
C ARG A 75 -3.19 11.98 25.38
N ARG A 76 -3.32 10.88 26.13
CA ARG A 76 -3.29 10.90 27.60
C ARG A 76 -1.99 11.44 28.21
N ARG A 77 -0.87 11.39 27.48
CA ARG A 77 0.42 11.95 27.93
C ARG A 77 0.48 13.47 27.80
N PHE A 78 -0.22 14.05 26.82
CA PHE A 78 -0.28 15.50 26.63
C PHE A 78 -1.33 16.19 27.51
N ASP A 79 -2.28 15.44 28.06
CA ASP A 79 -3.32 15.96 28.97
C ASP A 79 -2.88 16.08 30.46
N ARG A 80 -1.62 15.75 30.79
CA ARG A 80 -1.04 15.84 32.15
C ARG A 80 -0.03 16.97 32.24
#